data_AF-K9Y1W4-F1
#
_entry.id   AF-K9Y1W4-F1
#
_cell.length_a   1.000
_cell.length_b   1.000
_cell.length_c   1.000
_cell.angle_alpha   90.00
_cell.angle_beta   90.00
_cell.angle_gamma   90.00
#
_symmetry.space_group_name_H-M   'P 1'
#
loop_
_entity.id
_entity.type
_entity.pdbx_description
1 polymer ?
#
loop_
_entity_poly.entity_id
_entity_poly.type
_entity_poly.pdbx_seq_one_letter_code
_entity_poly.pdbx_strand_id
1 'polypeptide(L)'
;MSKKIKLGSLINEDEKAILDQLTKDLNMSQGEVIGYLLKNYSQLETNKSSLSLESFSLSNLEETEVKKALTNSEMQLDEVAKDGLLQRSRYLNSIADKQAQLESMTEEQMQKATFKGAANFKIEQAINTIIEHNNAQSEKSDKVCITKGIIFKLTGSNRQSINKWFAEHELMISDHNFKHNLTDIDNRKGKGFSFEELLGV
;
A
#
# COMPACT_ATOMS: atom_id res chain seq x y z
N MET A 1 -20.56 -23.75 -51.90
CA MET A 1 -20.96 -22.35 -52.19
C MET A 1 -21.33 -21.68 -50.89
N SER A 2 -20.66 -20.59 -50.49
CA SER A 2 -21.01 -19.86 -49.27
C SER A 2 -22.30 -19.06 -49.50
N LYS A 3 -23.31 -19.24 -48.64
CA LYS A 3 -24.58 -18.50 -48.73
C LYS A 3 -24.30 -17.04 -48.34
N LYS A 4 -24.46 -16.11 -49.30
CA LYS A 4 -24.42 -14.67 -49.01
C LYS A 4 -25.66 -14.28 -48.21
N ILE A 5 -25.48 -13.90 -46.95
CA ILE A 5 -26.55 -13.38 -46.09
C ILE A 5 -26.68 -11.89 -46.37
N LYS A 6 -27.90 -11.41 -46.65
CA LYS A 6 -28.16 -9.97 -46.77
C LYS A 6 -28.33 -9.39 -45.37
N LEU A 7 -27.43 -8.49 -44.98
CA LEU A 7 -27.57 -7.67 -43.79
C LEU A 7 -28.55 -6.52 -44.13
N GLY A 8 -29.61 -6.35 -43.34
CA GLY A 8 -30.47 -5.17 -43.42
C GLY A 8 -29.80 -4.01 -42.66
N SER A 9 -29.62 -2.85 -43.29
CA SER A 9 -28.90 -1.74 -42.69
C SER A 9 -29.82 -0.79 -41.92
N LEU A 10 -29.73 -0.77 -40.59
CA LEU A 10 -30.17 0.34 -39.73
C LEU A 10 -29.02 1.35 -39.56
N ILE A 11 -28.30 1.65 -40.64
CA ILE A 11 -27.09 2.49 -40.61
C ILE A 11 -27.52 3.94 -40.88
N ASN A 12 -27.10 4.87 -40.03
CA ASN A 12 -27.39 6.29 -40.22
C ASN A 12 -26.46 6.95 -41.27
N GLU A 13 -26.72 8.20 -41.65
CA GLU A 13 -25.97 8.88 -42.71
C GLU A 13 -24.49 9.05 -42.39
N ASP A 14 -24.15 9.35 -41.13
CA ASP A 14 -22.76 9.52 -40.67
C ASP A 14 -21.99 8.21 -40.73
N GLU A 15 -22.59 7.12 -40.25
CA GLU A 15 -22.01 5.78 -40.30
C GLU A 15 -21.81 5.30 -41.74
N LYS A 16 -22.74 5.64 -42.65
CA LYS A 16 -22.61 5.34 -44.07
C LYS A 16 -21.45 6.12 -44.71
N ALA A 17 -21.29 7.40 -44.37
CA ALA A 17 -20.18 8.21 -44.86
C ALA A 17 -18.82 7.65 -44.42
N ILE A 18 -18.72 7.19 -43.16
CA ILE A 18 -17.52 6.51 -42.64
C ILE A 18 -17.26 5.21 -43.42
N LEU A 19 -18.28 4.39 -43.65
CA LEU A 19 -18.13 3.13 -44.39
C LEU A 19 -17.70 3.37 -45.85
N ASP A 20 -18.23 4.39 -46.50
CA ASP A 20 -17.87 4.78 -47.87
C ASP A 20 -16.43 5.29 -47.94
N GLN A 21 -15.98 6.03 -46.93
CA GLN A 21 -14.59 6.47 -46.85
C GLN A 21 -13.64 5.27 -46.70
N LEU A 22 -13.94 4.34 -45.79
CA LEU A 22 -13.16 3.11 -45.61
C LEU A 22 -13.14 2.23 -46.86
N THR A 23 -14.24 2.17 -47.60
CA THR A 23 -14.35 1.47 -48.89
C THR A 23 -13.34 2.02 -49.89
N LYS A 24 -13.19 3.36 -49.96
CA LYS A 24 -12.21 4.03 -50.82
C LYS A 24 -10.78 3.79 -50.33
N ASP A 25 -10.52 3.99 -49.04
CA ASP A 25 -9.18 3.93 -48.46
C ASP A 25 -8.58 2.52 -48.54
N LEU A 26 -9.41 1.50 -48.32
CA LEU A 26 -8.99 0.10 -48.34
C LEU A 26 -9.12 -0.55 -49.73
N ASN A 27 -9.73 0.14 -50.70
CA ASN A 27 -10.04 -0.38 -52.03
C ASN A 27 -10.82 -1.72 -51.97
N MET A 28 -11.84 -1.76 -51.12
CA MET A 28 -12.68 -2.93 -50.83
C MET A 28 -14.15 -2.55 -50.99
N SER A 29 -15.03 -3.49 -51.36
CA SER A 29 -16.48 -3.22 -51.33
C SER A 29 -16.97 -3.07 -49.90
N GLN A 30 -18.09 -2.36 -49.68
CA GLN A 30 -18.68 -2.18 -48.35
C GLN A 30 -18.87 -3.51 -47.58
N GLY A 31 -19.29 -4.58 -48.28
CA GLY A 31 -19.45 -5.90 -47.66
C GLY A 31 -18.12 -6.53 -47.24
N GLU A 32 -17.05 -6.29 -47.99
CA GLU A 32 -15.69 -6.73 -47.66
C GLU A 32 -15.10 -5.91 -46.50
N VAL A 33 -15.36 -4.60 -46.45
CA VAL A 33 -14.98 -3.74 -45.32
C VAL A 33 -15.67 -4.20 -44.04
N ILE A 34 -16.98 -4.49 -44.09
CA ILE A 34 -17.70 -5.03 -42.93
C ILE A 34 -17.11 -6.38 -42.50
N GLY A 35 -16.81 -7.27 -43.45
CA GLY A 35 -16.15 -8.55 -43.16
C GLY A 35 -14.77 -8.38 -42.53
N TYR A 36 -13.98 -7.42 -43.03
CA TYR A 36 -12.66 -7.06 -42.50
C TYR A 36 -12.76 -6.50 -41.08
N LEU A 37 -13.70 -5.58 -40.82
CA LEU A 37 -13.93 -5.00 -39.50
C LEU A 37 -14.37 -6.07 -38.50
N LEU A 38 -15.31 -6.95 -38.87
CA LEU A 38 -15.76 -8.05 -38.01
C LEU A 38 -14.62 -9.02 -37.67
N LYS A 39 -13.76 -9.34 -38.64
CA LYS A 39 -12.59 -10.20 -38.41
C LYS A 39 -11.61 -9.56 -37.43
N ASN A 40 -11.29 -8.28 -37.61
CA ASN A 40 -10.40 -7.56 -36.69
C ASN A 40 -11.02 -7.33 -35.31
N TYR A 41 -12.33 -7.06 -35.23
CA TYR A 41 -13.04 -6.92 -33.96
C TYR A 41 -13.03 -8.23 -33.16
N SER A 42 -13.27 -9.37 -33.83
CA SER A 42 -13.17 -10.69 -33.18
C SER A 42 -11.76 -11.00 -32.67
N GLN A 43 -10.73 -10.48 -33.34
CA GLN A 43 -9.34 -10.58 -32.89
C GLN A 43 -9.04 -9.63 -31.72
N LEU A 44 -9.72 -8.48 -31.63
CA LEU A 44 -9.60 -7.55 -30.50
C LEU A 44 -10.27 -8.11 -29.22
N GLU A 45 -11.41 -8.79 -29.33
CA GLU A 45 -12.02 -9.45 -28.15
C GLU A 45 -11.22 -10.66 -27.65
N THR A 46 -10.51 -11.36 -28.55
CA THR A 46 -9.56 -12.43 -28.14
C THR A 46 -8.25 -11.87 -27.59
N ASN A 47 -7.86 -10.66 -27.99
CA ASN A 47 -6.80 -9.89 -27.36
C ASN A 47 -7.31 -9.14 -26.11
N LYS A 48 -7.95 -9.86 -25.17
CA LYS A 48 -7.80 -9.48 -23.76
C LYS A 48 -6.31 -9.38 -23.53
N SER A 49 -5.82 -8.17 -23.31
CA SER A 49 -4.39 -7.85 -23.32
C SER A 49 -3.68 -8.74 -22.31
N SER A 50 -3.07 -9.83 -22.80
CA SER A 50 -2.21 -10.68 -21.99
C SER A 50 -1.12 -9.78 -21.45
N LEU A 51 -0.96 -9.76 -20.14
CA LEU A 51 0.15 -9.06 -19.52
C LEU A 51 1.45 -9.65 -20.06
N SER A 52 2.44 -8.79 -20.21
CA SER A 52 3.79 -9.16 -20.61
C SER A 52 4.74 -8.80 -19.47
N LEU A 53 5.78 -9.61 -19.23
CA LEU A 53 6.72 -9.37 -18.13
C LEU A 53 7.48 -8.05 -18.30
N GLU A 54 7.70 -7.65 -19.56
CA GLU A 54 8.38 -6.40 -19.92
C GLU A 54 7.63 -5.16 -19.40
N SER A 55 6.32 -5.27 -19.16
CA SER A 55 5.49 -4.19 -18.63
C SER A 55 5.68 -3.90 -17.12
N PHE A 56 6.34 -4.80 -16.37
CA PHE A 56 6.45 -4.71 -14.90
C PHE A 56 7.75 -4.03 -14.42
N SER A 57 8.62 -3.56 -15.32
CA SER A 57 9.90 -2.92 -14.96
C SER A 57 10.74 -3.72 -13.94
N LEU A 58 10.75 -5.05 -14.08
CA LEU A 58 11.48 -5.96 -13.19
C LEU A 58 12.99 -5.90 -13.46
N SER A 59 13.80 -6.10 -12.42
CA SER A 59 15.22 -6.42 -12.58
C SER A 59 15.40 -7.83 -13.17
N ASN A 60 16.58 -8.11 -13.73
CA ASN A 60 16.89 -9.42 -14.31
C ASN A 60 16.70 -10.59 -13.32
N LEU A 61 16.97 -10.35 -12.04
CA LEU A 61 16.81 -11.36 -11.00
C LEU A 61 15.33 -11.63 -10.70
N GLU A 62 14.54 -10.57 -10.51
CA GLU A 62 13.10 -10.66 -10.28
C GLU A 62 12.38 -11.31 -11.48
N GLU A 63 12.74 -10.93 -12.71
CA GLU A 63 12.16 -11.53 -13.91
C GLU A 63 12.44 -13.04 -13.99
N THR A 64 13.66 -13.45 -13.64
CA THR A 64 14.05 -14.87 -13.60
C THR A 64 13.25 -15.64 -12.55
N GLU A 65 13.02 -15.04 -11.38
CA GLU A 65 12.20 -15.64 -10.32
C GLU A 65 10.74 -15.78 -10.74
N VAL A 66 10.16 -14.74 -11.34
CA VAL A 66 8.77 -14.78 -11.84
C VAL A 66 8.63 -15.84 -12.93
N LYS A 67 9.56 -15.92 -13.89
CA LYS A 67 9.56 -16.97 -14.93
C LYS A 67 9.59 -18.37 -14.33
N LYS A 68 10.46 -18.62 -13.35
CA LYS A 68 10.50 -19.91 -12.64
C LYS A 68 9.20 -20.21 -11.92
N ALA A 69 8.59 -19.22 -11.27
CA ALA A 69 7.32 -19.39 -10.58
C ALA A 69 6.18 -19.75 -11.55
N LEU A 70 6.10 -19.08 -12.70
CA LEU A 70 5.13 -19.40 -13.75
C LEU A 70 5.32 -20.82 -14.29
N THR A 71 6.56 -21.24 -14.55
CA THR A 71 6.86 -22.61 -14.99
C THR A 71 6.48 -23.65 -13.95
N ASN A 72 6.78 -23.41 -12.66
CA ASN A 72 6.51 -24.37 -11.60
C ASN A 72 5.03 -24.46 -11.20
N SER A 73 4.27 -23.38 -11.40
CA SER A 73 2.85 -23.31 -11.05
C SER A 73 1.92 -23.69 -12.20
N GLU A 74 2.44 -23.76 -13.44
CA GLU A 74 1.66 -23.95 -14.67
C GLU A 74 0.57 -22.88 -14.87
N MET A 75 0.70 -21.73 -14.21
CA MET A 75 -0.25 -20.61 -14.29
C MET A 75 0.18 -19.59 -15.34
N GLN A 76 -0.80 -18.89 -15.89
CA GLN A 76 -0.54 -17.75 -16.77
C GLN A 76 -0.17 -16.51 -15.96
N LEU A 77 0.62 -15.60 -16.56
CA LEU A 77 1.04 -14.36 -15.90
C LEU A 77 -0.16 -13.53 -15.42
N ASP A 78 -1.24 -13.49 -16.19
CA ASP A 78 -2.46 -12.77 -15.84
C ASP A 78 -3.11 -13.30 -14.56
N GLU A 79 -3.11 -14.62 -14.39
CA GLU A 79 -3.70 -15.27 -13.22
C GLU A 79 -2.87 -14.97 -11.97
N VAL A 80 -1.54 -15.11 -12.08
CA VAL A 80 -0.61 -14.81 -10.99
C VAL A 80 -0.65 -13.31 -10.62
N ALA A 81 -0.68 -12.41 -11.60
CA ALA A 81 -0.76 -10.98 -11.37
C ALA A 81 -2.07 -10.60 -10.68
N LYS A 82 -3.20 -11.15 -11.13
CA LYS A 82 -4.51 -10.93 -10.51
C LYS A 82 -4.54 -11.40 -9.06
N ASP A 83 -4.07 -12.62 -8.79
CA ASP A 83 -4.07 -13.18 -7.44
C ASP A 83 -3.11 -12.43 -6.52
N GLY A 84 -1.92 -12.07 -7.01
CA GLY A 84 -0.95 -11.26 -6.28
C GLY A 84 -1.49 -9.87 -5.93
N LEU A 85 -2.14 -9.19 -6.87
CA LEU A 85 -2.79 -7.89 -6.65
C LEU A 85 -3.91 -8.02 -5.61
N LEU A 86 -4.77 -9.03 -5.71
CA LEU A 86 -5.86 -9.26 -4.78
C LEU A 86 -5.33 -9.55 -3.36
N GLN A 87 -4.32 -10.40 -3.24
CA GLN A 87 -3.69 -10.73 -1.96
C GLN A 87 -3.04 -9.50 -1.34
N ARG A 88 -2.30 -8.71 -2.12
CA ARG A 88 -1.68 -7.47 -1.65
C ARG A 88 -2.73 -6.45 -1.21
N SER A 89 -3.82 -6.30 -1.97
CA SER A 89 -4.92 -5.39 -1.64
C SER A 89 -5.62 -5.79 -0.34
N ARG A 90 -5.93 -7.09 -0.16
CA ARG A 90 -6.50 -7.62 1.09
C ARG A 90 -5.59 -7.37 2.29
N TYR A 91 -4.28 -7.52 2.12
CA TYR A 91 -3.31 -7.24 3.16
C TYR A 91 -3.29 -5.75 3.54
N LEU A 92 -3.22 -4.86 2.55
CA LEU A 92 -3.23 -3.41 2.79
C LEU A 92 -4.53 -2.95 3.46
N ASN A 93 -5.68 -3.42 2.98
CA ASN A 93 -6.98 -3.14 3.60
C ASN A 93 -7.03 -3.68 5.03
N SER A 94 -6.53 -4.89 5.28
CA SER A 94 -6.47 -5.42 6.65
C SER A 94 -5.58 -4.59 7.57
N ILE A 95 -4.52 -3.95 7.06
CA ILE A 95 -3.72 -3.02 7.85
C ILE A 95 -4.52 -1.75 8.13
N ALA A 96 -5.11 -1.14 7.09
CA ALA A 96 -5.89 0.08 7.21
C ALA A 96 -7.09 -0.09 8.17
N ASP A 97 -7.82 -1.19 8.06
CA ASP A 97 -8.94 -1.53 8.94
C ASP A 97 -8.48 -1.71 10.40
N LYS A 98 -7.31 -2.33 10.61
CA LYS A 98 -6.72 -2.49 11.95
C LYS A 98 -6.21 -1.16 12.52
N GLN A 99 -5.75 -0.26 11.66
CA GLN A 99 -5.28 1.07 12.04
C GLN A 99 -6.47 1.98 12.38
N ALA A 100 -7.54 1.94 11.60
CA ALA A 100 -8.80 2.61 11.93
C ALA A 100 -9.46 2.04 13.19
N GLN A 101 -9.36 0.72 13.42
CA GLN A 101 -9.80 0.09 14.68
C GLN A 101 -8.94 0.52 15.86
N LEU A 102 -7.64 0.72 15.68
CA LEU A 102 -6.75 1.24 16.73
C LEU A 102 -7.11 2.65 17.16
N GLU A 103 -7.34 3.53 16.19
CA GLU A 103 -7.68 4.93 16.42
C GLU A 103 -9.05 5.11 17.11
N SER A 104 -9.92 4.09 17.03
CA SER A 104 -11.24 4.07 17.66
C SER A 104 -11.33 3.24 18.93
N MET A 105 -10.23 2.59 19.34
CA MET A 105 -10.19 1.77 20.55
C MET A 105 -10.03 2.61 21.82
N THR A 106 -10.77 2.24 22.87
CA THR A 106 -10.53 2.77 24.22
C THR A 106 -9.20 2.25 24.77
N GLU A 107 -8.60 2.99 25.72
CA GLU A 107 -7.30 2.69 26.31
C GLU A 107 -7.23 1.27 26.92
N GLU A 108 -8.31 0.83 27.57
CA GLU A 108 -8.46 -0.53 28.12
C GLU A 108 -8.48 -1.63 27.03
N GLN A 109 -9.09 -1.34 25.87
CA GLN A 109 -9.13 -2.26 24.74
C GLN A 109 -7.78 -2.32 24.03
N MET A 110 -7.09 -1.19 23.95
CA MET A 110 -5.75 -1.08 23.38
C MET A 110 -4.72 -1.85 24.22
N GLN A 111 -4.84 -1.83 25.54
CA GLN A 111 -3.99 -2.64 26.43
C GLN A 111 -4.13 -4.14 26.17
N LYS A 112 -5.34 -4.63 25.86
CA LYS A 112 -5.64 -6.06 25.61
C LYS A 112 -5.39 -6.53 24.17
N ALA A 113 -5.23 -5.61 23.22
CA ALA A 113 -5.04 -5.94 21.81
C ALA A 113 -3.64 -6.51 21.52
N THR A 114 -3.58 -7.71 20.93
CA THR A 114 -2.34 -8.43 20.59
C THR A 114 -2.04 -8.50 19.08
N PHE A 115 -2.79 -7.77 18.25
CA PHE A 115 -2.62 -7.87 16.79
C PHE A 115 -1.30 -7.24 16.31
N LYS A 116 -0.82 -7.73 15.15
CA LYS A 116 0.41 -7.29 14.47
C LYS A 116 0.28 -5.82 14.03
N GLY A 117 0.68 -4.90 14.91
CA GLY A 117 0.57 -3.44 14.71
C GLY A 117 0.31 -2.66 16.00
N ALA A 118 -0.33 -3.28 16.99
CA ALA A 118 -0.63 -2.64 18.28
C ALA A 118 0.63 -2.15 19.01
N ALA A 119 1.73 -2.91 18.95
CA ALA A 119 2.99 -2.50 19.56
C ALA A 119 3.56 -1.23 18.91
N ASN A 120 3.56 -1.15 17.57
CA ASN A 120 4.06 0.03 16.86
C ASN A 120 3.20 1.27 17.15
N PHE A 121 1.88 1.10 17.17
CA PHE A 121 0.95 2.18 17.50
C PHE A 121 1.16 2.68 18.94
N LYS A 122 1.28 1.79 19.93
CA LYS A 122 1.58 2.19 21.32
C LYS A 122 2.92 2.92 21.43
N ILE A 123 3.95 2.46 20.72
CA ILE A 123 5.26 3.11 20.66
C ILE A 123 5.13 4.52 20.09
N GLU A 124 4.44 4.66 18.96
CA GLU A 124 4.22 5.94 18.29
C GLU A 124 3.41 6.90 19.16
N GLN A 125 2.33 6.44 19.79
CA GLN A 125 1.51 7.23 20.70
C GLN A 125 2.31 7.72 21.91
N ALA A 126 3.10 6.85 22.55
CA ALA A 126 3.94 7.23 23.69
C ALA A 126 5.00 8.26 23.29
N ILE A 127 5.58 8.13 22.09
CA ILE A 127 6.56 9.09 21.56
C ILE A 127 5.90 10.44 21.29
N ASN A 128 4.75 10.46 20.61
CA ASN A 128 4.02 11.70 20.33
C ASN A 128 3.62 12.41 21.62
N THR A 129 3.17 11.66 22.63
CA THR A 129 2.85 12.22 23.95
C THR A 129 4.07 12.89 24.59
N ILE A 130 5.25 12.25 24.55
CA ILE A 130 6.50 12.86 25.04
C ILE A 130 6.86 14.12 24.24
N ILE A 131 6.69 14.10 22.92
CA ILE A 131 6.99 15.24 22.04
C ILE A 131 6.09 16.43 22.40
N GLU A 132 4.78 16.21 22.50
CA GLU A 132 3.80 17.21 22.86
C GLU A 132 4.08 17.79 24.25
N HIS A 133 4.31 16.93 25.25
CA HIS A 133 4.69 17.33 26.59
C HIS A 133 5.96 18.19 26.59
N ASN A 134 7.04 17.74 25.94
CA ASN A 134 8.31 18.47 25.91
C ASN A 134 8.22 19.83 25.20
N ASN A 135 7.35 19.95 24.21
CA ASN A 135 7.07 21.21 23.52
C ASN A 135 6.25 22.16 24.41
N ALA A 136 5.39 21.65 25.29
CA ALA A 136 4.61 22.44 26.24
C ALA A 136 5.42 22.89 27.47
N GLN A 137 6.46 22.15 27.87
CA GLN A 137 7.28 22.51 29.03
C GLN A 137 8.34 23.57 28.69
N SER A 138 8.49 24.55 29.57
CA SER A 138 9.56 25.57 29.48
C SER A 138 10.86 25.07 30.11
N GLU A 139 10.76 24.44 31.29
CA GLU A 139 11.91 23.97 32.05
C GLU A 139 12.44 22.64 31.54
N LYS A 140 13.76 22.51 31.46
CA LYS A 140 14.41 21.26 31.04
C LYS A 140 14.14 20.14 32.06
N SER A 141 14.01 20.47 33.35
CA SER A 141 13.75 19.49 34.41
C SER A 141 12.43 18.76 34.25
N ASP A 142 11.47 19.30 33.51
CA ASP A 142 10.13 18.71 33.38
C ASP A 142 9.97 17.95 32.06
N LYS A 143 11.01 17.96 31.22
CA LYS A 143 11.07 17.25 29.94
C LYS A 143 11.58 15.82 30.11
N VAL A 144 11.22 14.99 29.15
CA VAL A 144 11.54 13.56 29.10
C VAL A 144 12.38 13.28 27.86
N CYS A 145 13.57 12.71 28.03
CA CYS A 145 14.38 12.24 26.90
C CYS A 145 13.72 10.98 26.29
N ILE A 146 13.54 10.96 24.97
CA ILE A 146 12.99 9.79 24.27
C ILE A 146 14.07 8.71 24.21
N THR A 147 13.88 7.64 24.98
CA THR A 147 14.79 6.49 25.02
C THR A 147 14.01 5.20 24.97
N LYS A 148 14.64 4.13 24.47
CA LYS A 148 14.04 2.78 24.41
C LYS A 148 13.52 2.31 25.78
N GLY A 149 14.22 2.69 26.85
CA GLY A 149 13.84 2.34 28.22
C GLY A 149 12.57 3.05 28.69
N ILE A 150 12.40 4.34 28.37
CA ILE A 150 11.16 5.07 28.69
C ILE A 150 9.98 4.52 27.89
N ILE A 151 10.17 4.30 26.59
CA ILE A 151 9.11 3.74 25.74
C ILE A 151 8.70 2.34 26.21
N PHE A 152 9.66 1.52 26.66
CA PHE A 152 9.34 0.22 27.27
C PHE A 152 8.48 0.36 28.54
N LYS A 153 8.79 1.31 29.42
CA LYS A 153 8.02 1.56 30.64
C LYS A 153 6.59 1.99 30.33
N LEU A 154 6.43 2.98 29.44
CA LEU A 154 5.13 3.55 29.11
C LEU A 154 4.23 2.57 28.34
N THR A 155 4.81 1.77 27.44
CA THR A 155 4.01 0.96 26.51
C THR A 155 3.89 -0.51 26.90
N GLY A 156 4.82 -1.03 27.72
CA GLY A 156 4.98 -2.46 27.98
C GLY A 156 5.30 -3.30 26.73
N SER A 157 5.61 -2.66 25.59
CA SER A 157 5.83 -3.34 24.32
C SER A 157 7.10 -4.18 24.32
N ASN A 158 7.16 -5.23 23.50
CA ASN A 158 8.35 -6.07 23.46
C ASN A 158 9.59 -5.27 22.96
N ARG A 159 10.78 -5.63 23.43
CA ARG A 159 12.03 -4.93 23.10
C ARG A 159 12.42 -5.00 21.61
N GLN A 160 12.04 -6.06 20.90
CA GLN A 160 12.36 -6.23 19.48
C GLN A 160 11.59 -5.22 18.62
N SER A 161 10.30 -5.04 18.89
CA SER A 161 9.45 -4.03 18.27
C SER A 161 9.95 -2.62 18.55
N ILE A 162 10.31 -2.32 19.80
CA ILE A 162 10.89 -1.02 20.16
C ILE A 162 12.21 -0.78 19.42
N ASN A 163 13.12 -1.77 19.40
CA ASN A 163 14.39 -1.65 18.69
C ASN A 163 14.21 -1.42 17.19
N LYS A 164 13.29 -2.17 16.57
CA LYS A 164 12.98 -2.02 15.14
C LYS A 164 12.42 -0.62 14.86
N TRP A 165 11.44 -0.17 15.64
CA TRP A 165 10.83 1.15 15.45
C TRP A 165 11.85 2.28 15.62
N PHE A 166 12.72 2.19 16.65
CA PHE A 166 13.80 3.16 16.86
C PHE A 166 14.81 3.20 15.71
N ALA A 167 15.13 2.05 15.09
CA ALA A 167 16.03 2.03 13.94
C ALA A 167 15.40 2.69 12.71
N GLU A 168 14.08 2.53 12.52
CA GLU A 168 13.34 3.16 11.42
C GLU A 168 13.18 4.69 11.61
N HIS A 169 13.24 5.19 12.84
CA HIS A 169 12.96 6.60 13.19
C HIS A 169 14.11 7.29 13.95
N GLU A 170 15.33 6.78 13.84
CA GLU A 170 16.48 7.25 14.63
C GLU A 170 16.71 8.75 14.51
N LEU A 171 16.66 9.28 13.28
CA LEU A 171 16.90 10.69 12.98
C LEU A 171 15.86 11.61 13.66
N MET A 172 14.58 11.24 13.64
CA MET A 172 13.53 12.03 14.29
C MET A 172 13.74 12.08 15.81
N ILE A 173 14.10 10.94 16.41
CA ILE A 173 14.36 10.84 17.86
C ILE A 173 15.60 11.65 18.23
N SER A 174 16.67 11.55 17.45
CA SER A 174 17.91 12.30 17.71
C SER A 174 17.67 13.80 17.59
N ASP A 175 16.93 14.23 16.57
CA ASP A 175 16.63 15.65 16.33
C ASP A 175 15.78 16.23 17.46
N HIS A 176 14.76 15.49 17.93
CA HIS A 176 13.93 15.93 19.06
C HIS A 176 14.73 16.04 20.36
N ASN A 177 15.49 15.01 20.70
CA ASN A 177 16.33 15.02 21.91
C ASN A 177 17.37 16.15 21.83
N PHE A 178 17.99 16.36 20.67
CA PHE A 178 18.95 17.43 20.43
C PHE A 178 18.31 18.82 20.56
N LYS A 179 17.13 19.04 19.94
CA LYS A 179 16.35 20.29 20.01
C LYS A 179 16.11 20.74 21.45
N HIS A 180 15.86 19.80 22.36
CA HIS A 180 15.62 20.07 23.77
C HIS A 180 16.85 19.88 24.68
N ASN A 181 18.01 19.59 24.09
CA ASN A 181 19.26 19.29 24.79
C ASN A 181 19.09 18.19 25.86
N LEU A 182 18.36 17.12 25.52
CA LEU A 182 18.01 16.01 26.39
C LEU A 182 18.93 14.82 26.19
N THR A 183 19.22 14.15 27.30
CA THR A 183 20.05 12.95 27.39
C THR A 183 19.39 11.93 28.32
N ASP A 184 19.83 10.68 28.26
CA ASP A 184 19.34 9.60 29.15
C ASP A 184 19.46 9.94 30.64
N ILE A 185 20.38 10.83 31.03
CA ILE A 185 20.56 11.27 32.42
C ILE A 185 19.36 12.09 32.89
N ASP A 186 18.75 12.87 32.00
CA ASP A 186 17.61 13.74 32.33
C ASP A 186 16.37 12.94 32.77
N ASN A 187 16.32 11.65 32.42
CA ASN A 187 15.28 10.70 32.84
C ASN A 187 15.50 10.10 34.25
N ARG A 188 16.57 10.44 34.97
CA ARG A 188 16.84 9.91 36.32
C ARG A 188 16.11 10.73 37.38
N LYS A 189 14.81 10.51 37.54
CA LYS A 189 13.91 11.31 38.40
C LYS A 189 13.75 10.83 39.85
N GLY A 190 14.64 9.97 40.35
CA GLY A 190 14.58 9.47 41.73
C GLY A 190 13.54 8.35 41.96
N LYS A 191 13.46 7.86 43.19
CA LYS A 191 12.53 6.77 43.56
C LYS A 191 11.12 7.32 43.73
N GLY A 192 10.13 6.64 43.14
CA GLY A 192 8.71 7.01 43.24
C GLY A 192 8.21 7.95 42.14
N PHE A 193 9.06 8.37 41.20
CA PHE A 193 8.63 9.15 40.05
C PHE A 193 7.93 8.26 39.01
N SER A 194 6.70 8.63 38.64
CA SER A 194 5.94 8.00 37.56
C SER A 194 6.01 8.88 36.31
N PHE A 195 6.39 8.28 35.19
CA PHE A 195 6.34 8.97 33.89
C PHE A 195 4.92 9.00 33.34
N GLU A 196 4.12 8.01 33.72
CA GLU A 196 2.71 7.89 33.42
C GLU A 196 1.94 9.09 34.02
N GLU A 197 2.12 9.37 35.31
CA GLU A 197 1.53 10.55 35.97
C GLU A 197 1.99 11.88 35.37
N LEU A 198 3.27 12.00 35.00
CA LEU A 198 3.82 13.22 34.38
C LEU A 198 3.19 13.49 33.01
N LEU A 199 3.05 12.43 32.21
CA LEU A 199 2.61 12.51 30.81
C LEU A 199 1.08 12.41 30.68
N GLY A 200 0.36 12.09 31.75
CA GLY A 200 -1.09 11.94 31.76
C GLY A 200 -1.57 10.70 31.00
N VAL A 201 -0.81 9.61 31.06
CA VAL A 201 -1.07 8.31 30.40
C VAL A 201 -1.14 7.15 31.39
#